data_AF-A0A858CJ89-F1
#
_entry.id   AF-A0A858CJ89-F1
#
_cell.length_a   1.000
_cell.length_b   1.000
_cell.length_c   1.000
_cell.angle_alpha   90.00
_cell.angle_beta   90.00
_cell.angle_gamma   90.00
#
_symmetry.space_group_name_H-M   'P 1'
#
loop_
_entity.id
_entity.type
_entity.pdbx_description
1 polymer ?
#
loop_
_entity_poly.entity_id
_entity_poly.type
_entity_poly.pdbx_seq_one_letter_code
_entity_poly.pdbx_strand_id
1 'polypeptide(L)' 'MLQKINIIQNVGRFEKALPTQDARFKKCTLIYGENGWGKSTIADILRSLTLGDPEIIIGRCLTSAPVGQI' A
#
# COMPACT_ATOMS: atom_id res chain seq x y z
N MET A 1 6.07 14.21 7.68
CA MET A 1 4.86 13.50 8.17
C MET A 1 4.04 13.04 6.98
N LEU A 2 3.72 11.75 6.86
CA LEU A 2 2.97 11.19 5.74
C LEU A 2 1.56 11.80 5.66
N GLN A 3 1.18 12.35 4.50
CA GLN A 3 -0.07 13.10 4.33
C GLN A 3 -1.22 12.28 3.76
N LYS A 4 -0.93 11.49 2.72
CA LYS A 4 -1.90 10.62 2.04
C LYS A 4 -1.16 9.61 1.18
N ILE A 5 -1.85 8.54 0.79
CA ILE A 5 -1.42 7.64 -0.28
C ILE A 5 -2.12 8.09 -1.57
N ASN A 6 -1.35 8.37 -2.62
CA ASN A 6 -1.91 8.83 -3.90
C ASN A 6 -2.33 7.68 -4.80
N ILE A 7 -1.60 6.57 -4.76
CA ILE A 7 -1.86 5.38 -5.54
C ILE A 7 -1.17 4.19 -4.87
N ILE A 8 -1.82 3.03 -4.88
CA ILE A 8 -1.18 1.73 -4.66
C ILE A 8 -1.44 0.93 -5.92
N GLN A 9 -0.39 0.44 -6.57
CA GLN A 9 -0.52 -0.26 -7.84
C GLN A 9 0.35 -1.50 -7.82
N ASN A 10 -0.20 -2.63 -8.28
CA ASN A 10 0.49 -3.90 -8.40
C ASN A 10 1.07 -4.49 -7.10
N VAL A 11 0.53 -4.13 -5.92
CA VAL A 11 1.01 -4.63 -4.62
C VAL A 11 -0.08 -5.43 -3.90
N GLY A 12 0.21 -6.68 -3.57
CA GLY A 12 -0.70 -7.60 -2.88
C GLY A 12 -1.97 -7.82 -3.67
N ARG A 13 -3.12 -7.34 -3.15
CA ARG A 13 -4.41 -7.41 -3.85
C ARG A 13 -4.69 -6.16 -4.71
N PHE A 14 -3.94 -5.08 -4.52
CA PHE A 14 -4.23 -3.81 -5.18
C PHE A 14 -3.64 -3.81 -6.59
N GLU A 15 -4.45 -4.15 -7.59
CA GLU A 15 -4.11 -3.90 -9.00
C GLU A 15 -3.93 -2.40 -9.23
N LYS A 16 -4.94 -1.61 -8.86
CA LYS A 16 -4.88 -0.14 -8.82
C LYS A 16 -5.86 0.40 -7.78
N ALA A 17 -5.34 0.91 -6.67
CA ALA A 17 -6.11 1.59 -5.64
C ALA A 17 -5.87 3.10 -5.71
N LEU A 18 -6.95 3.85 -5.86
CA LEU A 18 -6.97 5.32 -5.84
C LEU A 18 -7.64 5.82 -4.56
N PRO A 19 -7.18 6.94 -3.98
CA PRO A 19 -7.79 7.54 -2.80
C PRO A 19 -9.20 8.05 -3.11
N THR A 20 -10.08 7.95 -2.12
CA THR A 20 -11.36 8.68 -2.11
C THR A 20 -11.15 10.17 -1.82
N GLN A 21 -12.18 11.00 -1.99
CA GLN A 21 -12.07 12.47 -1.93
C GLN A 21 -11.49 13.04 -0.61
N ASP A 22 -11.39 12.27 0.49
CA ASP A 22 -10.78 12.73 1.76
C ASP A 22 -9.91 11.68 2.48
N ALA A 23 -9.11 10.91 1.72
CA ALA A 23 -8.20 9.90 2.29
C ALA A 23 -6.88 10.48 2.87
N ARG A 24 -6.94 11.59 3.62
CA ARG A 24 -5.77 12.18 4.30
C ARG A 24 -5.54 11.56 5.67
N PHE A 25 -4.28 11.32 6.02
CA PHE A 25 -3.89 10.91 7.36
C PHE A 25 -4.08 12.08 8.35
N LYS A 26 -4.66 11.76 9.51
CA LYS A 26 -4.82 12.67 10.65
C LYS A 26 -3.96 12.14 11.81
N LYS A 27 -4.00 12.81 12.97
CA LYS A 27 -3.26 12.36 14.17
C LYS A 27 -3.59 10.91 14.55
N CYS A 28 -4.83 10.49 14.31
CA CYS A 28 -5.28 9.10 14.41
C CYS A 28 -6.08 8.77 13.14
N THR A 29 -5.72 7.68 12.46
CA THR A 29 -6.40 7.20 11.26
C THR A 29 -6.64 5.70 11.39
N LEU A 30 -7.91 5.30 11.32
CA LEU A 30 -8.30 3.90 11.33
C LEU A 30 -8.32 3.35 9.90
N ILE A 31 -7.63 2.23 9.69
CA ILE A 31 -7.68 1.48 8.44
C ILE A 31 -8.49 0.22 8.70
N TYR A 32 -9.65 0.09 8.04
CA TYR A 32 -10.60 -0.99 8.25
C TYR A 32 -10.99 -1.67 6.93
N GLY A 33 -11.37 -2.94 7.03
CA GLY A 33 -11.82 -3.80 5.93
C GLY A 33 -11.92 -5.24 6.41
N GLU A 34 -12.60 -6.12 5.67
CA GLU A 34 -12.73 -7.53 6.04
C GLU A 34 -11.42 -8.31 5.80
N ASN A 35 -11.40 -9.58 6.18
CA ASN A 35 -10.25 -10.46 5.91
C ASN A 35 -10.00 -10.56 4.39
N GLY A 36 -8.74 -10.47 3.99
CA GLY A 36 -8.35 -10.47 2.58
C GLY A 36 -8.53 -9.14 1.83
N TRP A 37 -8.94 -8.05 2.48
CA TRP A 37 -9.08 -6.72 1.86
C TRP A 37 -7.78 -5.90 1.77
N GLY A 38 -6.62 -6.50 2.08
CA GLY A 38 -5.31 -5.83 1.90
C GLY A 38 -4.84 -4.96 3.07
N LYS A 39 -5.46 -5.05 4.25
CA LYS A 39 -5.00 -4.34 5.47
C LYS A 39 -3.53 -4.64 5.81
N SER A 40 -3.14 -5.92 5.81
CA SER A 40 -1.75 -6.32 6.05
C SER A 40 -0.81 -5.81 4.96
N THR A 41 -1.27 -5.72 3.71
CA THR A 41 -0.48 -5.12 2.62
C THR A 41 -0.23 -3.63 2.87
N ILE A 42 -1.21 -2.88 3.37
CA ILE A 42 -0.99 -1.48 3.76
C ILE A 42 0.01 -1.39 4.92
N ALA A 43 -0.09 -2.28 5.91
CA ALA A 43 0.88 -2.34 7.01
C ALA A 43 2.30 -2.62 6.50
N ASP A 44 2.46 -3.49 5.51
CA ASP A 44 3.76 -3.81 4.89
C ASP A 44 4.31 -2.63 4.08
N ILE A 45 3.47 -1.88 3.37
CA ILE A 45 3.88 -0.64 2.69
C ILE A 45 4.40 0.38 3.70
N LEU A 46 3.68 0.59 4.80
CA LEU A 46 4.11 1.50 5.87
C LEU A 46 5.39 1.01 6.57
N ARG A 47 5.53 -0.31 6.74
CA ARG A 47 6.73 -0.94 7.30
C ARG A 47 7.95 -0.74 6.39
N SER A 48 7.80 -1.00 5.10
CA SER A 48 8.82 -0.76 4.08
C SER A 48 9.29 0.70 4.10
N LEU A 49 8.34 1.65 4.09
CA LEU A 49 8.65 3.07 4.17
C LEU A 49 9.41 3.45 5.46
N THR A 50 9.04 2.84 6.60
CA THR A 50 9.68 3.13 7.89
C THR A 50 11.10 2.58 7.97
N LEU A 51 11.34 1.41 7.38
CA LEU A 51 12.64 0.74 7.39
C LEU A 51 13.56 1.14 6.23
N GLY A 52 13.01 1.77 5.19
CA GLY A 52 13.73 2.01 3.94
C GLY A 52 14.03 0.72 3.18
N ASP A 53 13.22 -0.32 3.37
CA ASP A 53 13.44 -1.65 2.80
C ASP A 53 12.37 -1.99 1.74
N PRO A 54 12.69 -1.84 0.43
CA PRO A 54 11.74 -2.09 -0.65
C PRO A 54 11.45 -3.58 -0.87
N GLU A 55 12.28 -4.50 -0.37
CA GLU A 55 12.11 -5.95 -0.59
C GLU A 55 10.79 -6.46 0.00
N ILE A 56 10.33 -5.81 1.08
CA ILE A 56 9.02 -6.05 1.71
C ILE A 56 7.87 -5.86 0.71
N ILE A 57 7.96 -4.89 -0.19
CA ILE A 57 6.93 -4.61 -1.21
C ILE A 57 7.14 -5.51 -2.43
N ILE A 58 8.39 -5.69 -2.87
CA ILE A 58 8.75 -6.54 -4.02
C ILE A 58 8.26 -7.97 -3.80
N GLY A 59 8.41 -8.53 -2.60
CA GLY A 59 7.87 -9.84 -2.24
C GLY A 59 6.33 -9.95 -2.28
N ARG A 60 5.62 -8.83 -2.46
CA ARG A 60 4.16 -8.77 -2.60
C ARG A 60 3.72 -8.32 -3.99
N CYS A 61 4.62 -8.17 -4.95
CA CYS A 61 4.26 -7.71 -6.30
C CYS A 61 3.34 -8.75 -6.98
N LEU A 62 2.29 -8.28 -7.64
CA LEU A 62 1.43 -9.15 -8.45
C LEU A 62 2.24 -9.70 -9.64
N THR A 63 2.10 -10.99 -9.92
CA THR A 63 2.78 -11.65 -11.06
C THR A 63 2.38 -11.10 -12.43
N SER A 64 1.27 -10.36 -12.50
CA SER A 64 0.81 -9.66 -13.70
C SER A 64 1.46 -8.29 -13.91
N ALA A 65 2.25 -7.80 -12.95
CA ALA A 65 2.98 -6.55 -13.09
C ALA A 65 4.18 -6.74 -14.04
N PRO A 66 4.35 -5.88 -15.07
CA PRO A 66 5.50 -5.99 -15.96
C PRO A 66 6.79 -5.81 -15.14
N VAL A 67 7.65 -6.82 -15.19
CA VAL A 67 8.98 -6.81 -14.56
C VAL A 67 9.79 -5.71 -15.23
N GLY A 68 10.01 -4.57 -14.55
CA GLY A 68 10.86 -3.48 -15.05
C GLY A 68 10.39 -2.03 -14.81
N GLN A 69 9.33 -1.77 -14.03
CA GLN A 69 8.89 -0.40 -13.70
C GLN A 69 8.66 -0.16 -12.20
N ILE A 70 9.49 -0.75 -11.34
CA ILE A 70 9.52 -0.38 -9.91
C ILE A 70 10.58 0.70 -9.69
#